data_AF-A0A5B1BFT4-F1
#
_entry.id   AF-A0A5B1BFT4-F1
#
_cell.length_a   1.000
_cell.length_b   1.000
_cell.length_c   1.000
_cell.angle_alpha   90.00
_cell.angle_beta   90.00
_cell.angle_gamma   90.00
#
_symmetry.space_group_name_H-M   'P 1'
#
loop_
_entity.id
_entity.type
_entity.pdbx_description
1 polymer ?
#
loop_
_entity_poly.entity_id
_entity_poly.type
_entity_poly.pdbx_seq_one_letter_code
_entity_poly.pdbx_strand_id
1 'polypeptide(L)'
;MLSRRALEFAAEISSHDWSDAPYRLDRAGHQRRTDSRSRNSDQKPLNTEETYHVLTNVVWVVAQVLQYEDPNFDVYEFAVACGVPRSITHRTNGSRSGVLSNGLRWVDSEAKVAKPPGATLWRVQLQCEVANLVVFKRLLAQAVGLDPAMAPEIDSVGGTMRTVTVAVRAWDEFAAGERAVAAVSTASLEIANGTPAIVLAMEEITSVENLGARSAQRP
;
A
#
# COMPACT_ATOMS: atom_id res chain seq x y z
N MET A 1 13.64 16.90 -4.29
CA MET A 1 14.51 16.09 -5.17
C MET A 1 14.04 14.66 -5.08
N LEU A 2 13.55 14.13 -6.19
CA LEU A 2 12.99 12.79 -6.25
C LEU A 2 14.05 11.71 -5.98
N SER A 3 13.65 10.64 -5.29
CA SER A 3 14.48 9.44 -5.18
C SER A 3 14.77 8.90 -6.58
N ARG A 4 15.88 8.17 -6.74
CA ARG A 4 16.22 7.54 -8.03
C ARG A 4 15.04 6.74 -8.60
N ARG A 5 14.36 5.99 -7.74
CA ARG A 5 13.19 5.18 -8.08
C ARG A 5 12.03 6.05 -8.60
N ALA A 6 11.74 7.16 -7.92
CA ALA A 6 10.73 8.10 -8.37
C ALA A 6 11.09 8.78 -9.71
N LEU A 7 12.37 9.08 -9.96
CA LEU A 7 12.83 9.64 -11.22
C LEU A 7 12.68 8.66 -12.39
N GLU A 8 13.07 7.40 -12.18
CA GLU A 8 12.96 6.35 -13.20
C GLU A 8 11.48 6.10 -13.55
N PHE A 9 10.58 6.06 -12.55
CA PHE A 9 9.13 6.01 -12.81
C PHE A 9 8.64 7.22 -13.61
N ALA A 10 9.10 8.42 -13.28
CA ALA A 10 8.68 9.62 -13.98
C ALA A 10 9.17 9.65 -15.43
N ALA A 11 10.43 9.28 -15.67
CA ALA A 11 11.02 9.21 -17.01
C ALA A 11 10.21 8.26 -17.92
N GLU A 12 9.87 7.09 -17.40
CA GLU A 12 9.06 6.12 -18.13
C GLU A 12 7.67 6.67 -18.46
N ILE A 13 6.95 7.16 -17.44
CA ILE A 13 5.61 7.75 -17.61
C ILE A 13 5.64 8.88 -18.65
N SER A 14 6.68 9.71 -18.65
CA SER A 14 6.80 10.84 -19.59
C SER A 14 7.10 10.44 -21.03
N SER A 15 7.78 9.31 -21.25
CA SER A 15 8.17 8.85 -22.59
C SER A 15 7.01 8.22 -23.39
N HIS A 16 5.93 7.89 -22.68
CA HIS A 16 4.77 7.20 -23.21
C HIS A 16 3.82 8.13 -23.98
N ASP A 17 3.26 7.61 -25.07
CA ASP A 17 2.27 8.32 -25.89
C ASP A 17 0.85 8.06 -25.36
N TRP A 18 0.46 8.86 -24.35
CA TRP A 18 -0.84 8.75 -23.69
C TRP A 18 -2.04 9.07 -24.60
N SER A 19 -1.82 9.72 -25.75
CA SER A 19 -2.91 10.15 -26.65
C SER A 19 -3.61 8.99 -27.33
N ASP A 20 -2.97 7.83 -27.34
CA ASP A 20 -3.50 6.62 -27.93
C ASP A 20 -3.72 5.55 -26.86
N ALA A 21 -3.62 5.90 -25.56
CA ALA A 21 -3.73 4.98 -24.42
C ALA A 21 -5.00 4.11 -24.40
N PRO A 22 -6.20 4.60 -24.78
CA PRO A 22 -7.39 3.75 -24.85
C PRO A 22 -7.33 2.66 -25.92
N TYR A 23 -6.46 2.83 -26.93
CA TYR A 23 -6.40 1.98 -28.12
C TYR A 23 -5.08 1.19 -28.22
N ARG A 24 -4.03 1.62 -27.50
CA ARG A 24 -2.69 1.02 -27.48
C ARG A 24 -2.56 -0.05 -26.43
N LEU A 25 -3.06 -1.22 -26.76
CA LEU A 25 -2.86 -2.42 -25.94
C LEU A 25 -1.51 -3.10 -26.21
N ASP A 26 -1.02 -3.18 -27.47
CA ASP A 26 0.14 -3.99 -27.88
C ASP A 26 1.45 -3.21 -28.08
N ARG A 27 1.47 -1.91 -27.79
CA ARG A 27 2.53 -0.98 -28.25
C ARG A 27 2.80 0.18 -27.31
N ALA A 28 2.70 -0.05 -26.01
CA ALA A 28 2.96 0.96 -25.00
C ALA A 28 4.37 1.60 -25.10
N GLY A 29 5.35 0.90 -25.68
CA GLY A 29 6.70 1.44 -25.94
C GLY A 29 6.90 2.05 -27.35
N HIS A 30 5.90 2.01 -28.23
CA HIS A 30 6.02 2.61 -29.55
C HIS A 30 5.49 4.03 -29.53
N GLN A 31 6.11 4.88 -30.35
CA GLN A 31 5.63 6.23 -30.57
C GLN A 31 4.87 6.25 -31.89
N ARG A 32 3.71 6.90 -31.92
CA ARG A 32 2.88 6.97 -33.14
C ARG A 32 3.63 7.53 -34.33
N ARG A 33 4.54 8.48 -34.07
CA ARG A 33 5.42 9.07 -35.08
C ARG A 33 6.35 8.06 -35.77
N THR A 34 6.57 6.91 -35.15
CA THR A 34 7.40 5.81 -35.67
C THR A 34 6.59 4.66 -36.25
N ASP A 35 5.25 4.69 -36.13
CA ASP A 35 4.37 3.69 -36.70
C ASP A 35 4.13 3.95 -38.20
N SER A 36 4.09 2.87 -38.99
CA SER A 36 3.74 2.95 -40.41
C SER A 36 2.27 3.35 -40.58
N ARG A 37 1.95 4.15 -41.61
CA ARG A 37 0.58 4.61 -41.91
C ARG A 37 -0.47 3.48 -41.95
N SER A 38 -0.10 2.27 -42.37
CA SER A 38 -0.98 1.09 -42.42
C SER A 38 -1.37 0.51 -41.05
N ARG A 39 -0.72 0.96 -39.97
CA ARG A 39 -0.95 0.51 -38.60
C ARG A 39 -1.57 1.58 -37.71
N ASN A 40 -1.82 2.76 -38.25
CA ASN A 40 -2.67 3.75 -37.58
C ASN A 40 -4.10 3.23 -37.71
N SER A 41 -4.73 2.92 -36.57
CA SER A 41 -6.16 2.64 -36.53
C SER A 41 -6.93 3.82 -37.15
N ASP A 42 -8.05 3.54 -37.81
CA ASP A 42 -9.00 4.57 -38.28
C ASP A 42 -9.64 5.36 -37.11
N GLN A 43 -9.29 5.00 -35.87
CA GLN A 43 -9.77 5.63 -34.66
C GLN A 43 -8.96 6.90 -34.37
N LYS A 44 -9.71 7.97 -34.08
CA LYS A 44 -9.15 9.26 -33.74
C LYS A 44 -8.44 9.14 -32.39
N PRO A 45 -7.19 9.62 -32.25
CA PRO A 45 -6.54 9.67 -30.94
C PRO A 45 -7.37 10.50 -29.96
N LEU A 46 -7.13 10.27 -28.67
CA LEU A 46 -7.58 11.18 -27.63
C LEU A 46 -7.17 12.59 -27.97
N ASN A 47 -8.05 13.53 -27.68
CA ASN A 47 -7.65 14.91 -27.70
C ASN A 47 -6.68 15.20 -26.54
N THR A 48 -6.06 16.37 -26.57
CA THR A 48 -5.03 16.74 -25.60
C THR A 48 -5.52 16.74 -24.15
N GLU A 49 -6.76 17.15 -23.89
CA GLU A 49 -7.34 17.19 -22.55
C GLU A 49 -7.59 15.78 -22.01
N GLU A 50 -8.19 14.92 -22.83
CA GLU A 50 -8.40 13.50 -22.51
C GLU A 50 -7.07 12.78 -22.23
N THR A 51 -6.06 13.07 -23.05
CA THR A 51 -4.69 12.55 -22.89
C THR A 51 -4.13 12.90 -21.50
N TYR A 52 -4.33 14.14 -21.05
CA TYR A 52 -3.83 14.60 -19.76
C TYR A 52 -4.60 14.01 -18.57
N HIS A 53 -5.90 13.76 -18.71
CA HIS A 53 -6.66 13.07 -17.66
C HIS A 53 -6.12 11.65 -17.43
N VAL A 54 -5.85 10.92 -18.51
CA VAL A 54 -5.28 9.57 -18.42
C VAL A 54 -3.91 9.61 -17.74
N LEU A 55 -3.01 10.48 -18.21
CA LEU A 55 -1.69 10.67 -17.60
C LEU A 55 -1.79 11.02 -16.10
N THR A 56 -2.68 11.92 -15.73
CA THR A 56 -2.84 12.37 -14.33
C THR A 56 -3.34 11.24 -13.42
N ASN A 57 -4.27 10.41 -13.90
CA ASN A 57 -4.75 9.23 -13.18
C ASN A 57 -3.62 8.22 -12.93
N VAL A 58 -2.77 7.99 -13.94
CA VAL A 58 -1.61 7.09 -13.81
C VAL A 58 -0.63 7.64 -12.77
N VAL A 59 -0.36 8.95 -12.81
CA VAL A 59 0.50 9.61 -11.82
C VAL A 59 -0.04 9.43 -10.40
N TRP A 60 -1.35 9.56 -10.16
CA TRP A 60 -1.94 9.30 -8.84
C TRP A 60 -1.73 7.87 -8.37
N VAL A 61 -1.92 6.87 -9.22
CA VAL A 61 -1.74 5.47 -8.80
C VAL A 61 -0.30 5.21 -8.38
N VAL A 62 0.68 5.68 -9.15
CA VAL A 62 2.10 5.45 -8.83
C VAL A 62 2.53 6.27 -7.61
N ALA A 63 2.06 7.51 -7.55
CA ALA A 63 2.31 8.37 -6.40
C ALA A 63 1.74 7.77 -5.11
N GLN A 64 0.59 7.09 -5.12
CA GLN A 64 0.02 6.43 -3.94
C GLN A 64 0.99 5.45 -3.28
N VAL A 65 1.74 4.70 -4.09
CA VAL A 65 2.66 3.68 -3.59
C VAL A 65 3.96 4.30 -3.15
N LEU A 66 4.55 5.13 -3.99
CA LEU A 66 5.80 5.82 -3.66
C LEU A 66 5.67 6.64 -2.39
N GLN A 67 4.48 7.19 -2.19
CA GLN A 67 4.15 7.93 -1.01
C GLN A 67 3.86 7.08 0.23
N TYR A 68 3.47 5.80 0.06
CA TYR A 68 3.36 4.83 1.16
C TYR A 68 4.74 4.35 1.62
N GLU A 69 5.65 4.17 0.66
CA GLU A 69 6.99 3.67 0.91
C GLU A 69 7.95 4.76 1.41
N ASP A 70 7.86 5.95 0.82
CA ASP A 70 8.73 7.10 1.12
C ASP A 70 7.86 8.33 1.41
N PRO A 71 7.70 8.70 2.70
CA PRO A 71 6.95 9.89 3.09
C PRO A 71 7.49 11.20 2.48
N ASN A 72 8.78 11.27 2.14
CA ASN A 72 9.40 12.49 1.62
C ASN A 72 9.17 12.71 0.11
N PHE A 73 8.49 11.78 -0.55
CA PHE A 73 8.14 11.87 -1.96
C PHE A 73 7.41 13.19 -2.29
N ASP A 74 7.87 13.94 -3.31
CA ASP A 74 7.19 15.14 -3.82
C ASP A 74 6.36 14.77 -5.06
N VAL A 75 5.06 14.55 -4.85
CA VAL A 75 4.08 14.24 -5.90
C VAL A 75 4.02 15.30 -7.01
N TYR A 76 4.32 16.57 -6.72
CA TYR A 76 4.30 17.64 -7.74
C TYR A 76 5.57 17.61 -8.59
N GLU A 77 6.72 17.44 -7.94
CA GLU A 77 7.99 17.25 -8.65
C GLU A 77 7.90 16.00 -9.53
N PHE A 78 7.33 14.92 -9.00
CA PHE A 78 7.07 13.68 -9.73
C PHE A 78 6.11 13.89 -10.90
N ALA A 79 4.97 14.55 -10.69
CA ALA A 79 4.00 14.80 -11.74
C ALA A 79 4.57 15.68 -12.87
N VAL A 80 5.36 16.70 -12.53
CA VAL A 80 6.05 17.53 -13.54
C VAL A 80 7.08 16.69 -14.30
N ALA A 81 7.86 15.86 -13.61
CA ALA A 81 8.80 14.94 -14.26
C ALA A 81 8.09 13.90 -15.15
N CYS A 82 6.86 13.52 -14.81
CA CYS A 82 5.99 12.65 -15.62
C CYS A 82 5.40 13.36 -16.85
N GLY A 83 5.58 14.68 -17.01
CA GLY A 83 5.03 15.44 -18.12
C GLY A 83 3.61 15.98 -17.90
N VAL A 84 3.07 15.97 -16.68
CA VAL A 84 1.75 16.55 -16.38
C VAL A 84 1.79 18.07 -16.65
N PRO A 85 0.86 18.61 -17.45
CA PRO A 85 0.91 20.00 -17.90
C PRO A 85 0.71 21.00 -16.75
N ARG A 86 1.24 22.22 -16.95
CA ARG A 86 1.11 23.31 -15.97
C ARG A 86 -0.34 23.67 -15.66
N SER A 87 -1.26 23.51 -16.60
CA SER A 87 -2.70 23.73 -16.36
C SER A 87 -3.31 22.79 -15.32
N ILE A 88 -2.72 21.61 -15.12
CA ILE A 88 -3.14 20.63 -14.10
C ILE A 88 -2.30 20.78 -12.84
N THR A 89 -0.99 21.06 -12.96
CA THR A 89 -0.08 21.16 -11.81
C THR A 89 -0.12 22.52 -11.10
N HIS A 90 -0.58 23.59 -11.77
CA HIS A 90 -0.61 24.96 -11.26
C HIS A 90 -1.88 25.73 -11.66
N ARG A 91 -2.19 26.79 -10.91
CA ARG A 91 -3.26 27.76 -11.18
C ARG A 91 -2.74 28.92 -12.03
N THR A 92 -3.67 29.74 -12.52
CA THR A 92 -3.37 30.93 -13.34
C THR A 92 -2.50 31.97 -12.64
N ASN A 93 -2.61 32.10 -11.32
CA ASN A 93 -1.75 32.96 -10.49
C ASN A 93 -0.36 32.35 -10.20
N GLY A 94 -0.04 31.18 -10.78
CA GLY A 94 1.23 30.50 -10.63
C GLY A 94 1.37 29.60 -9.39
N SER A 95 0.37 29.54 -8.52
CA SER A 95 0.40 28.64 -7.35
C SER A 95 0.15 27.18 -7.74
N ARG A 96 0.54 26.20 -6.90
CA ARG A 96 0.25 24.76 -7.12
C ARG A 96 -1.25 24.49 -7.17
N SER A 97 -1.66 23.55 -8.02
CA SER A 97 -3.04 23.07 -8.16
C SER A 97 -3.33 21.94 -7.17
N GLY A 98 -4.53 21.91 -6.61
CA GLY A 98 -4.94 20.84 -5.68
C GLY A 98 -5.25 19.51 -6.36
N VAL A 99 -5.34 19.47 -7.69
CA VAL A 99 -5.74 18.28 -8.44
C VAL A 99 -4.82 17.09 -8.12
N LEU A 100 -3.50 17.28 -8.15
CA LEU A 100 -2.54 16.21 -7.93
C LEU A 100 -2.60 15.58 -6.53
N SER A 101 -2.82 16.39 -5.49
CA SER A 101 -2.99 15.86 -4.13
C SER A 101 -4.34 15.14 -3.95
N ASN A 102 -5.38 15.59 -4.64
CA ASN A 102 -6.75 15.12 -4.44
C ASN A 102 -7.03 13.72 -5.01
N GLY A 103 -6.22 13.21 -5.93
CA GLY A 103 -6.42 11.87 -6.51
C GLY A 103 -5.73 10.72 -5.77
N LEU A 104 -5.02 11.01 -4.67
CA LEU A 104 -4.33 10.02 -3.85
C LEU A 104 -5.25 9.49 -2.72
N ARG A 105 -5.09 8.21 -2.38
CA ARG A 105 -5.80 7.48 -1.33
C ARG A 105 -5.01 7.48 -0.05
N TRP A 106 -5.18 8.52 0.70
CA TRP A 106 -4.37 8.73 1.88
C TRP A 106 -4.85 7.93 3.09
N VAL A 107 -3.92 7.36 3.88
CA VAL A 107 -4.21 7.24 5.31
C VAL A 107 -4.23 8.69 5.82
N ASP A 108 -3.24 9.52 5.42
CA ASP A 108 -3.07 10.96 5.70
C ASP A 108 -2.42 11.73 4.52
N SER A 109 -3.08 12.77 4.02
CA SER A 109 -2.69 13.54 2.84
C SER A 109 -1.74 14.71 3.08
N GLU A 110 -1.75 15.34 4.26
CA GLU A 110 -0.87 16.47 4.60
C GLU A 110 0.49 15.98 5.10
N ALA A 111 0.47 14.89 5.90
CA ALA A 111 1.66 14.16 6.36
C ALA A 111 2.20 13.19 5.32
N LYS A 112 1.51 13.10 4.18
CA LYS A 112 1.93 12.32 3.04
C LYS A 112 2.09 10.81 3.36
N VAL A 113 1.21 10.23 4.17
CA VAL A 113 1.14 8.78 4.46
C VAL A 113 0.01 8.16 3.66
N ALA A 114 0.36 7.48 2.59
CA ALA A 114 -0.65 6.83 1.77
C ALA A 114 -1.30 5.66 2.52
N LYS A 115 -2.61 5.37 2.28
CA LYS A 115 -3.24 4.10 2.70
C LYS A 115 -2.30 2.99 2.30
N PRO A 116 -2.08 1.94 3.14
CA PRO A 116 -1.34 0.76 2.71
C PRO A 116 -1.99 0.36 1.41
N PRO A 117 -1.38 0.65 0.26
CA PRO A 117 -2.06 1.12 -0.94
C PRO A 117 -3.48 0.59 -1.04
N GLY A 118 -4.36 1.40 -0.43
CA GLY A 118 -5.68 1.03 0.04
C GLY A 118 -5.80 -0.13 1.08
N ALA A 119 -6.26 0.11 2.35
CA ALA A 119 -6.61 -0.97 3.32
C ALA A 119 -7.40 -0.52 4.61
N THR A 120 -8.14 -1.43 5.25
CA THR A 120 -8.85 -1.41 6.57
C THR A 120 -7.96 -2.03 7.69
N LEU A 121 -8.40 -2.31 8.94
CA LEU A 121 -7.54 -2.83 10.04
C LEU A 121 -8.26 -3.90 10.87
N TRP A 122 -7.48 -4.83 11.44
CA TRP A 122 -8.03 -6.05 12.01
C TRP A 122 -7.21 -6.63 13.13
N ARG A 123 -7.89 -7.28 14.09
CA ARG A 123 -7.28 -8.03 15.18
C ARG A 123 -7.48 -9.50 14.91
N VAL A 124 -6.43 -10.26 15.16
CA VAL A 124 -6.41 -11.68 14.94
C VAL A 124 -5.82 -12.32 16.17
N GLN A 125 -6.61 -13.14 16.84
CA GLN A 125 -6.17 -14.03 17.90
C GLN A 125 -5.80 -15.36 17.27
N LEU A 126 -4.68 -15.93 17.68
CA LEU A 126 -4.09 -17.12 17.11
C LEU A 126 -3.59 -18.06 18.20
N GLN A 127 -3.39 -19.33 17.87
CA GLN A 127 -2.84 -20.31 18.78
C GLN A 127 -1.69 -21.08 18.12
N CYS A 128 -0.55 -21.21 18.78
CA CYS A 128 0.61 -21.97 18.30
C CYS A 128 1.39 -22.59 19.46
N GLU A 129 2.15 -23.65 19.20
CA GLU A 129 3.13 -24.16 20.15
C GLU A 129 4.44 -23.38 20.04
N VAL A 130 4.95 -22.96 21.18
CA VAL A 130 6.16 -22.15 21.33
C VAL A 130 7.01 -22.75 22.44
N ALA A 131 8.03 -23.52 22.07
CA ALA A 131 8.94 -24.15 23.03
C ALA A 131 9.89 -23.15 23.72
N ASN A 132 10.16 -22.00 23.08
CA ASN A 132 11.04 -20.94 23.61
C ASN A 132 10.43 -19.54 23.40
N LEU A 133 9.76 -19.07 24.44
CA LEU A 133 9.06 -17.78 24.44
C LEU A 133 9.98 -16.57 24.23
N VAL A 134 11.24 -16.64 24.66
CA VAL A 134 12.19 -15.51 24.56
C VAL A 134 12.60 -15.30 23.11
N VAL A 135 12.91 -16.38 22.38
CA VAL A 135 13.25 -16.33 20.96
C VAL A 135 12.03 -15.90 20.14
N PHE A 136 10.85 -16.44 20.46
CA PHE A 136 9.59 -16.09 19.80
C PHE A 136 9.27 -14.61 19.81
N LYS A 137 9.33 -13.98 21.00
CA LYS A 137 9.06 -12.55 21.17
C LYS A 137 9.99 -11.68 20.33
N ARG A 138 11.27 -12.07 20.22
CA ARG A 138 12.26 -11.32 19.43
C ARG A 138 11.95 -11.39 17.94
N LEU A 139 11.61 -12.58 17.44
CA LEU A 139 11.31 -12.79 16.02
C LEU A 139 10.01 -12.09 15.63
N LEU A 140 9.01 -12.14 16.50
CA LEU A 140 7.72 -11.52 16.29
C LEU A 140 7.79 -9.98 16.32
N ALA A 141 8.71 -9.41 17.11
CA ALA A 141 8.98 -7.97 17.12
C ALA A 141 9.65 -7.43 15.84
N GLN A 142 10.18 -8.31 14.98
CA GLN A 142 10.80 -7.95 13.69
C GLN A 142 9.91 -8.34 12.50
N ALA A 143 8.72 -8.89 12.77
CA ALA A 143 7.84 -9.41 11.75
C ALA A 143 7.31 -8.28 10.86
N VAL A 144 7.64 -8.35 9.58
CA VAL A 144 7.14 -7.47 8.53
C VAL A 144 5.66 -7.74 8.31
N GLY A 145 4.91 -6.69 8.01
CA GLY A 145 3.49 -6.83 7.69
C GLY A 145 2.63 -6.99 8.94
N LEU A 146 3.18 -7.18 10.13
CA LEU A 146 2.44 -6.63 11.26
C LEU A 146 2.17 -5.18 10.94
N ASP A 147 0.93 -4.78 11.15
CA ASP A 147 0.77 -3.36 11.31
C ASP A 147 1.65 -3.03 12.50
N PRO A 148 2.68 -2.19 12.32
CA PRO A 148 3.56 -1.86 13.42
C PRO A 148 2.78 -1.24 14.60
N ALA A 149 1.47 -0.94 14.45
CA ALA A 149 0.57 -0.45 15.47
C ALA A 149 0.19 -1.43 16.60
N MET A 150 0.21 -2.76 16.43
CA MET A 150 -0.13 -3.64 17.56
C MET A 150 0.99 -4.62 17.85
N ALA A 151 1.63 -4.36 19.00
CA ALA A 151 2.60 -5.27 19.58
C ALA A 151 1.92 -6.61 19.85
N PRO A 152 2.55 -7.72 19.44
CA PRO A 152 1.96 -9.03 19.63
C PRO A 152 1.83 -9.43 21.09
N GLU A 153 0.61 -9.73 21.54
CA GLU A 153 0.35 -10.26 22.89
C GLU A 153 0.52 -11.77 22.89
N ILE A 154 1.13 -12.33 23.93
CA ILE A 154 1.32 -13.78 24.06
C ILE A 154 0.93 -14.17 25.47
N ASP A 155 0.03 -15.15 25.61
CA ASP A 155 -0.41 -15.62 26.92
C ASP A 155 0.75 -16.21 27.76
N SER A 156 0.65 -16.00 29.08
CA SER A 156 1.68 -16.41 30.04
C SER A 156 1.36 -17.73 30.75
N VAL A 157 0.31 -18.44 30.32
CA VAL A 157 -0.14 -19.68 30.96
C VAL A 157 0.92 -20.79 30.72
N GLY A 158 1.20 -21.62 31.73
CA GLY A 158 2.24 -22.64 31.66
C GLY A 158 1.97 -23.68 30.56
N GLY A 159 3.01 -24.07 29.80
CA GLY A 159 2.92 -25.02 28.69
C GLY A 159 3.65 -24.56 27.42
N THR A 160 3.68 -25.40 26.39
CA THR A 160 4.20 -25.03 25.05
C THR A 160 3.13 -24.37 24.19
N MET A 161 1.85 -24.68 24.37
CA MET A 161 0.76 -24.04 23.63
C MET A 161 0.55 -22.58 24.08
N ARG A 162 0.47 -21.65 23.12
CA ARG A 162 0.35 -20.20 23.32
C ARG A 162 -0.75 -19.59 22.48
N THR A 163 -1.48 -18.66 23.08
CA THR A 163 -2.39 -17.75 22.39
C THR A 163 -1.65 -16.46 22.07
N VAL A 164 -1.70 -16.03 20.81
CA VAL A 164 -1.00 -14.85 20.29
C VAL A 164 -2.00 -13.92 19.63
N THR A 165 -1.97 -12.63 19.97
CA THR A 165 -2.88 -11.63 19.38
C THR A 165 -2.09 -10.58 18.62
N VAL A 166 -2.38 -10.38 17.33
CA VAL A 166 -1.68 -9.40 16.46
C VAL A 166 -2.65 -8.60 15.59
N ALA A 167 -2.18 -7.47 15.05
CA ALA A 167 -2.99 -6.59 14.21
C ALA A 167 -2.28 -6.19 12.94
N VAL A 168 -3.11 -5.87 11.95
CA VAL A 168 -2.72 -5.78 10.55
C VAL A 168 -3.70 -4.96 9.71
N ARG A 169 -3.18 -4.11 8.80
CA ARG A 169 -4.00 -3.31 7.88
C ARG A 169 -4.32 -4.04 6.58
N ALA A 170 -5.60 -4.24 6.29
CA ALA A 170 -6.14 -4.97 5.17
C ALA A 170 -7.53 -4.42 4.78
N TRP A 171 -7.83 -4.19 3.49
CA TRP A 171 -9.14 -3.64 3.01
C TRP A 171 -10.38 -4.45 3.43
N ASP A 172 -10.20 -5.63 4.02
CA ASP A 172 -11.26 -6.59 4.34
C ASP A 172 -10.77 -7.66 5.33
N GLU A 173 -11.71 -8.49 5.81
CA GLU A 173 -11.54 -9.36 6.99
C GLU A 173 -10.46 -10.36 6.88
N PHE A 174 -10.58 -11.05 5.79
CA PHE A 174 -9.70 -12.08 5.39
C PHE A 174 -8.25 -11.57 5.27
N ALA A 175 -8.01 -10.40 4.63
CA ALA A 175 -6.67 -9.86 4.37
C ALA A 175 -5.89 -9.49 5.65
N ALA A 176 -6.58 -9.50 6.77
CA ALA A 176 -5.94 -9.44 8.05
C ALA A 176 -5.68 -10.75 8.74
N GLY A 177 -6.61 -11.69 8.70
CA GLY A 177 -6.37 -13.03 9.24
C GLY A 177 -5.02 -13.56 8.79
N GLU A 178 -4.79 -13.41 7.49
CA GLU A 178 -3.55 -13.80 6.84
C GLU A 178 -2.35 -12.98 7.29
N ARG A 179 -2.44 -11.65 7.22
CA ARG A 179 -1.30 -10.77 7.57
C ARG A 179 -0.85 -11.02 9.01
N ALA A 180 -1.78 -11.42 9.87
CA ALA A 180 -1.55 -11.80 11.25
C ALA A 180 -0.97 -13.21 11.43
N VAL A 181 -1.57 -14.25 10.83
CA VAL A 181 -1.06 -15.63 10.87
C VAL A 181 0.36 -15.70 10.34
N ALA A 182 0.66 -14.91 9.29
CA ALA A 182 1.96 -14.84 8.67
C ALA A 182 3.01 -14.31 9.65
N ALA A 183 2.76 -13.14 10.23
CA ALA A 183 3.69 -12.57 11.20
C ALA A 183 3.96 -13.50 12.39
N VAL A 184 2.92 -14.17 12.88
CA VAL A 184 2.98 -15.00 14.10
C VAL A 184 3.57 -16.38 13.85
N SER A 185 3.15 -17.09 12.79
CA SER A 185 3.70 -18.42 12.47
C SER A 185 5.16 -18.35 12.06
N THR A 186 5.58 -17.24 11.43
CA THR A 186 6.99 -16.98 11.08
C THR A 186 7.84 -16.97 12.34
N ALA A 187 7.42 -16.20 13.34
CA ALA A 187 8.13 -16.19 14.60
C ALA A 187 8.12 -17.57 15.30
N SER A 188 7.03 -18.35 15.16
CA SER A 188 6.79 -19.59 15.92
C SER A 188 7.61 -20.76 15.39
N LEU A 189 7.60 -20.97 14.08
CA LEU A 189 8.26 -22.11 13.41
C LEU A 189 9.79 -21.98 13.39
N GLU A 190 10.32 -20.78 13.61
CA GLU A 190 11.76 -20.54 13.83
C GLU A 190 12.26 -21.08 15.18
N ILE A 191 11.39 -21.71 15.97
CA ILE A 191 11.70 -22.30 17.27
C ILE A 191 11.54 -23.83 17.18
N ALA A 192 12.45 -24.57 17.81
CA ALA A 192 12.41 -26.04 17.83
C ALA A 192 11.08 -26.56 18.41
N ASN A 193 10.40 -27.44 17.67
CA ASN A 193 9.05 -27.96 17.98
C ASN A 193 7.95 -26.89 18.00
N GLY A 194 8.15 -25.73 17.36
CA GLY A 194 7.09 -24.77 17.15
C GLY A 194 6.03 -25.31 16.20
N THR A 195 4.77 -24.91 16.39
CA THR A 195 3.68 -25.26 15.46
C THR A 195 3.11 -24.02 14.78
N PRO A 196 2.44 -24.18 13.62
CA PRO A 196 1.77 -23.07 12.94
C PRO A 196 0.69 -22.42 13.81
N ALA A 197 0.49 -21.12 13.61
CA ALA A 197 -0.55 -20.38 14.32
C ALA A 197 -1.93 -20.63 13.68
N ILE A 198 -2.90 -21.02 14.50
CA ILE A 198 -4.29 -21.24 14.10
C ILE A 198 -5.12 -20.05 14.56
N VAL A 199 -5.83 -19.39 13.64
CA VAL A 199 -6.76 -18.30 14.00
C VAL A 199 -7.86 -18.85 14.91
N LEU A 200 -8.03 -18.22 16.06
CA LEU A 200 -9.11 -18.51 17.00
C LEU A 200 -10.27 -17.54 16.84
N ALA A 201 -9.95 -16.28 16.61
CA ALA A 201 -10.92 -15.23 16.42
C ALA A 201 -10.31 -14.14 15.56
N MET A 202 -11.13 -13.64 14.66
CA MET A 202 -10.86 -12.43 13.92
C MET A 202 -11.99 -11.49 14.16
N GLU A 203 -11.61 -10.23 14.22
CA GLU A 203 -12.58 -9.18 14.24
C GLU A 203 -12.05 -8.11 13.31
N GLU A 204 -12.95 -7.68 12.41
CA GLU A 204 -12.80 -6.35 11.84
C GLU A 204 -12.73 -5.47 13.03
N ILE A 205 -11.63 -4.75 13.11
CA ILE A 205 -11.62 -3.60 13.97
C ILE A 205 -12.40 -2.55 13.16
N THR A 206 -13.71 -2.77 13.04
CA THR A 206 -14.71 -1.83 12.54
C THR A 206 -14.88 -0.71 13.56
N SER A 207 -14.60 -1.00 14.84
CA SER A 207 -14.63 -0.05 15.95
C SER A 207 -13.45 -0.22 16.93
N VAL A 208 -13.06 0.90 17.53
CA VAL A 208 -11.89 1.08 18.40
C VAL A 208 -12.13 0.55 19.83
N GLU A 209 -13.38 0.34 20.27
CA GLU A 209 -13.69 -0.18 21.63
C GLU A 209 -13.17 -1.59 21.88
N ASN A 210 -12.95 -2.35 20.80
CA ASN A 210 -12.34 -3.66 20.90
C ASN A 210 -10.85 -3.58 21.24
N LEU A 211 -10.16 -2.44 21.03
CA LEU A 211 -8.70 -2.35 21.21
C LEU A 211 -8.20 -2.58 22.66
N GLY A 212 -9.07 -2.55 23.69
CA GLY A 212 -8.64 -2.68 25.10
C GLY A 212 -9.55 -3.40 26.11
N ALA A 213 -10.75 -3.87 25.76
CA ALA A 213 -11.70 -4.36 26.77
C ALA A 213 -11.76 -5.90 26.89
N ARG A 214 -10.85 -6.48 27.69
CA ARG A 214 -11.14 -7.66 28.55
C ARG A 214 -10.09 -7.94 29.64
N SER A 215 -9.33 -6.94 30.08
CA SER A 215 -8.46 -7.06 31.28
C SER A 215 -9.14 -6.70 32.60
N ALA A 216 -10.44 -6.37 32.61
CA ALA A 216 -11.17 -6.07 33.84
C ALA A 216 -12.59 -6.64 33.82
N GLN A 217 -12.73 -7.94 34.12
CA GLN A 217 -13.96 -8.49 34.71
C GLN A 217 -13.72 -9.92 35.22
N ARG A 218 -13.42 -10.03 36.52
CA ARG A 218 -13.86 -11.07 37.48
C ARG A 218 -13.08 -10.92 38.80
N PRO A 219 -13.67 -11.17 39.98
CA PRO A 219 -15.09 -11.18 40.36
C PRO A 219 -15.58 -9.84 40.92
#